data_AF-A0A9D9BS43-F1
#
_entry.id   AF-A0A9D9BS43-F1
#
_cell.length_a   1.000
_cell.length_b   1.000
_cell.length_c   1.000
_cell.angle_alpha   90.00
_cell.angle_beta   90.00
_cell.angle_gamma   90.00
#
_symmetry.space_group_name_H-M   'P 1'
#
loop_
_entity.id
_entity.type
_entity.pdbx_description
1 polymer ?
#
loop_
_entity_poly.entity_id
_entity_poly.type
_entity_poly.pdbx_seq_one_letter_code
_entity_poly.pdbx_strand_id
1 'polypeptide(L)'
;MNTITNNQFIEKFKTELVNASDQNYLIENEIEQIKYFTMTRNTEFAPNPFRSYNNNSTNSVFDLSNLGNKNPIVDAFHHYLRFEEVSSSEIQHLNRDAIHLGTQLAQYFTWLKDLKAKNEATKVKIKSNLNLEQRMLALYYLGLDLNKYDDTKTSKILSQVLNYNQDNIRKNLSQLYINSPKNKVRKTSNFEKIIKLFEDQQFAAIKKRIEDDMNSL
;
A
#
# COMPACT_ATOMS: atom_id res chain seq x y z
N MET A 1 -11.85 31.14 11.29
CA MET A 1 -13.07 30.80 10.53
C MET A 1 -12.61 30.13 9.24
N ASN A 2 -12.77 28.81 9.09
CA ASN A 2 -12.35 28.08 7.88
C ASN A 2 -13.45 28.20 6.82
N THR A 3 -13.36 29.23 5.99
CA THR A 3 -14.09 29.25 4.71
C THR A 3 -13.50 28.15 3.83
N ILE A 4 -14.24 27.05 3.69
CA ILE A 4 -13.96 26.02 2.69
C ILE A 4 -14.06 26.70 1.34
N THR A 5 -12.93 27.19 0.85
CA THR A 5 -12.78 27.59 -0.54
C THR A 5 -12.73 26.29 -1.31
N ASN A 6 -13.72 26.03 -2.17
CA ASN A 6 -13.82 24.78 -2.95
C ASN A 6 -12.50 24.50 -3.67
N ASN A 7 -11.71 23.58 -3.12
CA ASN A 7 -10.44 23.19 -3.71
C ASN A 7 -10.74 22.18 -4.83
N GLN A 8 -10.57 22.62 -6.07
CA GLN A 8 -10.88 21.82 -7.25
C GLN A 8 -10.07 20.50 -7.30
N PHE A 9 -8.86 20.50 -6.72
CA PHE A 9 -8.05 19.30 -6.65
C PHE A 9 -8.66 18.24 -5.72
N ILE A 10 -9.18 18.67 -4.58
CA ILE A 10 -9.82 17.75 -3.62
C ILE A 10 -11.08 17.12 -4.22
N GLU A 11 -11.95 17.93 -4.85
CA GLU A 11 -13.25 17.45 -5.35
C GLU A 11 -13.11 16.45 -6.50
N LYS A 12 -12.21 16.71 -7.45
CA LYS A 12 -11.97 15.76 -8.54
C LYS A 12 -11.30 14.49 -8.03
N PHE A 13 -10.38 14.57 -7.05
CA PHE A 13 -9.79 13.37 -6.46
C PHE A 13 -10.81 12.50 -5.70
N LYS A 14 -11.74 13.11 -4.95
CA LYS A 14 -12.80 12.35 -4.26
C LYS A 14 -13.62 11.49 -5.22
N THR A 15 -13.91 12.02 -6.41
CA THR A 15 -14.68 11.30 -7.43
C THR A 15 -13.92 10.06 -7.92
N GLU A 16 -12.64 10.22 -8.25
CA GLU A 16 -11.79 9.10 -8.69
C GLU A 16 -11.53 8.09 -7.56
N LEU A 17 -11.39 8.56 -6.32
CA LEU A 17 -11.14 7.71 -5.16
C LEU A 17 -12.28 6.72 -4.90
N VAL A 18 -13.54 7.12 -5.15
CA VAL A 18 -14.70 6.22 -5.01
C VAL A 18 -14.67 5.12 -6.08
N ASN A 19 -14.17 5.42 -7.27
CA ASN A 19 -14.15 4.48 -8.40
C ASN A 19 -12.90 3.60 -8.44
N ALA A 20 -11.89 3.89 -7.62
CA ALA A 20 -10.62 3.18 -7.63
C ALA A 20 -10.69 1.80 -6.97
N SER A 21 -10.18 0.78 -7.66
CA SER A 21 -10.05 -0.58 -7.11
C SER A 21 -9.02 -0.67 -5.97
N ASP A 22 -7.97 0.17 -6.01
CA ASP A 22 -6.98 0.32 -4.95
C ASP A 22 -6.82 1.80 -4.58
N GLN A 23 -7.59 2.21 -3.58
CA GLN A 23 -7.60 3.57 -3.05
C GLN A 23 -6.26 3.97 -2.45
N ASN A 24 -5.52 3.02 -1.84
CA ASN A 24 -4.24 3.33 -1.21
C ASN A 24 -3.17 3.58 -2.27
N TYR A 25 -3.12 2.72 -3.30
CA TYR A 25 -2.25 2.95 -4.44
C TYR A 25 -2.53 4.31 -5.09
N LEU A 26 -3.80 4.67 -5.28
CA LEU A 26 -4.17 5.96 -5.88
C LEU A 26 -3.66 7.15 -5.04
N ILE A 27 -3.86 7.11 -3.72
CA ILE A 27 -3.37 8.15 -2.80
C ILE A 27 -1.84 8.25 -2.82
N GLU A 28 -1.14 7.13 -2.78
CA GLU A 28 0.33 7.11 -2.78
C GLU A 28 0.91 7.62 -4.09
N ASN A 29 0.37 7.12 -5.21
CA ASN A 29 0.78 7.57 -6.53
C ASN A 29 0.59 9.08 -6.67
N GLU A 30 -0.56 9.61 -6.24
CA GLU A 30 -0.84 11.05 -6.32
C GLU A 30 0.14 11.90 -5.49
N ILE A 31 0.43 11.48 -4.25
CA ILE A 31 1.42 12.13 -3.38
C ILE A 31 2.80 12.17 -4.05
N GLU A 32 3.23 11.06 -4.66
CA GLU A 32 4.53 10.99 -5.33
C GLU A 32 4.59 11.84 -6.59
N GLN A 33 3.50 11.95 -7.34
CA GLN A 33 3.43 12.81 -8.53
C GLN A 33 3.53 14.29 -8.16
N ILE A 34 2.86 14.72 -7.08
CA ILE A 34 2.98 16.09 -6.56
C ILE A 34 4.40 16.36 -6.04
N LYS A 35 5.02 15.41 -5.33
CA LYS A 35 6.42 15.54 -4.90
C LYS A 35 7.35 15.70 -6.10
N TYR A 36 7.23 14.81 -7.08
CA TYR A 36 8.05 14.85 -8.29
C TYR A 36 7.90 16.19 -9.03
N PHE A 37 6.65 16.67 -9.16
CA PHE A 37 6.37 17.99 -9.68
C PHE A 37 7.10 19.05 -8.85
N THR A 38 6.90 19.13 -7.54
CA THR A 38 7.46 20.22 -6.72
C THR A 38 9.00 20.19 -6.58
N MET A 39 9.65 19.03 -6.72
CA MET A 39 11.11 18.89 -6.57
C MET A 39 11.92 19.33 -7.79
N THR A 40 11.35 19.29 -9.00
CA THR A 40 12.08 19.55 -10.25
C THR A 40 11.93 21.01 -10.67
N ARG A 41 12.84 21.89 -10.22
CA ARG A 41 12.96 23.26 -10.75
C ARG A 41 13.78 23.21 -12.06
N ASN A 42 13.12 23.47 -13.20
CA ASN A 42 13.74 23.61 -14.52
C ASN A 42 14.63 22.46 -15.02
N THR A 43 14.16 21.21 -15.02
CA THR A 43 14.84 20.16 -15.78
C THR A 43 13.88 19.54 -16.79
N GLU A 44 14.34 19.53 -18.05
CA GLU A 44 13.82 18.71 -19.14
C GLU A 44 13.46 17.33 -18.60
N PHE A 45 12.26 16.86 -18.95
CA PHE A 45 11.66 15.59 -18.60
C PHE A 45 12.67 14.48 -18.27
N ALA A 46 13.09 14.39 -17.01
CA ALA A 46 13.81 13.22 -16.53
C ALA A 46 12.80 12.05 -16.57
N PRO A 47 13.12 10.93 -17.23
CA PRO A 47 12.18 9.82 -17.37
C PRO A 47 11.72 9.37 -15.99
N ASN A 48 10.40 9.45 -15.77
CA ASN A 48 9.77 9.05 -14.52
C ASN A 48 10.14 7.57 -14.25
N PRO A 49 10.89 7.23 -13.19
CA PRO A 49 11.27 5.85 -12.89
C PRO A 49 10.07 4.96 -12.57
N PHE A 50 8.87 5.54 -12.42
CA PHE A 50 7.60 4.86 -12.21
C PHE A 50 6.71 4.79 -13.46
N ARG A 51 7.21 5.13 -14.65
CA ARG A 51 6.57 4.73 -15.93
C ARG A 51 6.75 3.21 -16.11
N SER A 52 6.06 2.45 -15.26
CA SER A 52 5.82 1.03 -15.52
C SER A 52 4.98 0.92 -16.80
N TYR A 53 5.36 -0.05 -17.63
CA TYR A 53 4.72 -0.42 -18.88
C TYR A 53 3.23 -0.69 -18.68
N ASN A 54 2.41 0.34 -18.87
CA ASN A 54 1.07 0.22 -19.41
C ASN A 54 0.74 1.54 -20.10
N ASN A 55 0.53 1.46 -21.40
CA ASN A 55 0.05 2.56 -22.23
C ASN A 55 -1.35 2.95 -21.75
N ASN A 56 -1.42 3.93 -20.84
CA ASN A 56 -2.43 4.98 -20.75
C ASN A 56 -2.21 5.75 -19.45
N SER A 57 -1.88 7.04 -19.58
CA SER A 57 -1.90 8.09 -18.54
C SER A 57 -1.01 7.88 -17.30
N THR A 58 -0.36 8.95 -16.88
CA THR A 58 0.04 9.10 -15.47
C THR A 58 -1.17 8.76 -14.62
N ASN A 59 -1.16 7.72 -13.79
CA ASN A 59 -2.28 7.36 -12.87
C ASN A 59 -2.58 8.44 -11.80
N SER A 60 -2.14 9.68 -12.03
CA SER A 60 -2.52 10.84 -11.25
C SER A 60 -3.88 11.34 -11.75
N VAL A 61 -4.73 11.73 -10.82
CA VAL A 61 -6.01 12.36 -11.12
C VAL A 61 -5.80 13.76 -11.72
N PHE A 62 -4.63 14.36 -11.49
CA PHE A 62 -4.27 15.67 -12.01
C PHE A 62 -3.15 15.62 -13.02
N ASP A 63 -3.43 16.24 -14.17
CA ASP A 63 -2.38 16.55 -15.11
C ASP A 63 -1.62 17.81 -14.65
N LEU A 64 -0.59 17.58 -13.83
CA LEU A 64 0.28 18.63 -13.33
C LEU A 64 1.13 19.27 -14.45
N SER A 65 1.23 18.63 -15.62
CA SER A 65 2.02 19.15 -16.75
C SER A 65 1.34 20.32 -17.47
N ASN A 66 0.02 20.47 -17.32
CA ASN A 66 -0.77 21.54 -17.94
C ASN A 66 -0.95 22.79 -17.05
N LEU A 67 -0.27 22.87 -15.90
CA LEU A 67 -0.39 23.99 -14.96
C LEU A 67 0.40 25.25 -15.38
N GLY A 68 1.02 25.25 -16.56
CA GLY A 68 1.77 26.40 -17.08
C GLY A 68 3.14 26.58 -16.42
N ASN A 69 3.58 27.83 -16.21
CA ASN A 69 4.88 28.09 -15.59
C ASN A 69 4.90 27.59 -14.15
N LYS A 70 5.65 26.52 -13.96
CA LYS A 70 5.73 25.73 -12.73
C LYS A 70 6.37 26.47 -11.55
N ASN A 71 7.41 27.28 -11.80
CA ASN A 71 8.22 27.82 -10.70
C ASN A 71 7.40 28.71 -9.74
N PRO A 72 6.58 29.66 -10.23
CA PRO A 72 5.64 30.41 -9.39
C PRO A 72 4.71 29.54 -8.55
N ILE A 73 4.18 28.46 -9.13
CA ILE A 73 3.25 27.56 -8.45
C ILE A 73 3.96 26.79 -7.35
N VAL A 74 5.17 26.30 -7.63
CA VAL A 74 6.02 25.57 -6.68
C VAL A 74 6.49 26.47 -5.53
N ASP A 75 6.83 27.72 -5.82
CA ASP A 75 7.20 28.69 -4.79
C ASP A 75 6.02 28.99 -3.84
N ALA A 76 4.83 29.25 -4.39
CA ALA A 76 3.62 29.44 -3.58
C ALA A 76 3.24 28.18 -2.79
N PHE A 77 3.39 27.00 -3.39
CA PHE A 77 3.16 25.71 -2.74
C PHE A 77 4.05 25.53 -1.50
N HIS A 78 5.36 25.72 -1.65
CA HIS A 78 6.31 25.56 -0.54
C HIS A 78 6.13 26.64 0.53
N HIS A 79 5.78 27.86 0.13
CA HIS A 79 5.47 28.92 1.07
C HIS A 79 4.28 28.55 1.95
N TYR A 80 3.18 28.11 1.32
CA TYR A 80 1.99 27.66 2.05
C TYR A 80 2.30 26.49 3.00
N LEU A 81 3.07 25.49 2.55
CA LEU A 81 3.43 24.36 3.43
C LEU A 81 4.28 24.77 4.63
N ARG A 82 5.01 25.88 4.55
CA ARG A 82 5.89 26.35 5.62
C ARG A 82 5.17 27.27 6.61
N PHE A 83 4.25 28.10 6.12
CA PHE A 83 3.66 29.20 6.89
C PHE A 83 2.14 29.10 7.05
N GLU A 84 1.49 28.14 6.40
CA GLU A 84 0.02 27.96 6.33
C GLU A 84 -0.76 29.15 5.75
N GLU A 85 -0.06 30.23 5.42
CA GLU A 85 -0.58 31.40 4.73
C GLU A 85 0.36 31.80 3.59
N VAL A 86 -0.24 32.39 2.56
CA VAL A 86 0.50 33.06 1.49
C VAL A 86 0.07 34.51 1.51
N SER A 87 0.82 35.35 2.24
CA SER A 87 0.60 36.79 2.18
C SER A 87 1.05 37.32 0.82
N SER A 88 0.17 38.03 0.13
CA SER A 88 0.49 38.73 -1.12
C SER A 88 1.65 39.73 -0.96
N SER A 89 2.00 40.14 0.26
CA SER A 89 3.14 41.04 0.53
C SER A 89 4.50 40.36 0.53
N GLU A 90 4.57 39.05 0.77
CA GLU A 90 5.83 38.27 0.83
C GLU A 90 6.21 37.67 -0.52
N ILE A 91 5.21 37.54 -1.40
CA ILE A 91 5.36 36.91 -2.71
C ILE A 91 4.90 37.84 -3.86
N GLN A 92 5.17 39.14 -3.71
CA GLN A 92 4.70 40.22 -4.61
C GLN A 92 5.09 40.03 -6.08
N HIS A 93 6.11 39.22 -6.36
CA HIS A 93 6.61 38.96 -7.71
C HIS A 93 5.88 37.81 -8.43
N LEU A 94 5.00 37.07 -7.75
CA LEU A 94 4.27 35.96 -8.36
C LEU A 94 2.88 36.39 -8.83
N ASN A 95 2.48 35.88 -9.99
CA ASN A 95 1.13 36.07 -10.51
C ASN A 95 0.09 35.51 -9.51
N ARG A 96 -1.02 36.24 -9.30
CA ARG A 96 -2.14 35.82 -8.44
C ARG A 96 -2.66 34.42 -8.77
N ASP A 97 -2.71 34.06 -10.06
CA ASP A 97 -3.16 32.74 -10.49
C ASP A 97 -2.22 31.64 -10.00
N ALA A 98 -0.90 31.89 -10.03
CA ALA A 98 0.09 30.94 -9.54
C ALA A 98 0.06 30.81 -8.02
N ILE A 99 -0.17 31.91 -7.31
CA ILE A 99 -0.39 31.91 -5.86
C ILE A 99 -1.62 31.08 -5.51
N HIS A 100 -2.72 31.29 -6.23
CA HIS A 100 -3.97 30.55 -6.01
C HIS A 100 -3.79 29.05 -6.28
N LEU A 101 -3.21 28.69 -7.43
CA LEU A 101 -2.96 27.30 -7.80
C LEU A 101 -1.98 26.61 -6.84
N GLY A 102 -0.88 27.27 -6.47
CA GLY A 102 0.10 26.72 -5.53
C GLY A 102 -0.50 26.51 -4.14
N THR A 103 -1.33 27.44 -3.68
CA THR A 103 -2.09 27.32 -2.41
C THR A 103 -3.06 26.14 -2.45
N GLN A 104 -3.85 26.01 -3.52
CA GLN A 104 -4.77 24.90 -3.67
C GLN A 104 -4.04 23.55 -3.77
N LEU A 105 -2.92 23.49 -4.49
CA LEU A 105 -2.10 22.28 -4.58
C LEU A 105 -1.51 21.89 -3.21
N ALA A 106 -1.10 22.88 -2.40
CA ALA A 106 -0.57 22.62 -1.06
C ALA A 106 -1.64 22.12 -0.09
N GLN A 107 -2.82 22.75 -0.09
CA GLN A 107 -3.97 22.26 0.66
C GLN A 107 -4.36 20.83 0.28
N TYR A 108 -4.36 20.55 -1.01
CA TYR A 108 -4.65 19.22 -1.54
C TYR A 108 -3.61 18.18 -1.10
N PHE A 109 -2.33 18.52 -1.19
CA PHE A 109 -1.23 17.67 -0.74
C PHE A 109 -1.30 17.36 0.76
N THR A 110 -1.61 18.36 1.59
CA THR A 110 -1.84 18.17 3.02
C THR A 110 -3.04 17.26 3.26
N TRP A 111 -4.15 17.48 2.55
CA TRP A 111 -5.33 16.63 2.64
C TRP A 111 -5.04 15.17 2.26
N LEU A 112 -4.24 14.91 1.21
CA LEU A 112 -3.82 13.56 0.83
C LEU A 112 -2.95 12.90 1.91
N LYS A 113 -2.04 13.65 2.54
CA LYS A 113 -1.23 13.14 3.65
C LYS A 113 -2.08 12.78 4.86
N ASP A 114 -3.06 13.61 5.20
CA ASP A 114 -4.00 13.32 6.28
C ASP A 114 -4.87 12.11 5.97
N LEU A 115 -5.31 11.97 4.72
CA LEU A 115 -6.07 10.82 4.25
C LEU A 115 -5.23 9.54 4.34
N LYS A 116 -3.96 9.58 3.90
CA LYS A 116 -3.01 8.47 4.05
C LYS A 116 -2.79 8.12 5.51
N ALA A 117 -2.53 9.12 6.37
CA ALA A 117 -2.32 8.91 7.79
C ALA A 117 -3.56 8.33 8.48
N LYS A 118 -4.77 8.76 8.10
CA LYS A 118 -6.03 8.18 8.56
C LYS A 118 -6.16 6.73 8.12
N ASN A 119 -5.89 6.44 6.84
CA ASN A 119 -5.94 5.08 6.30
C ASN A 119 -4.91 4.16 6.98
N GLU A 120 -3.72 4.67 7.30
CA GLU A 120 -2.67 3.96 8.03
C GLU A 120 -2.99 3.81 9.52
N ALA A 121 -3.63 4.78 10.16
CA ALA A 121 -4.14 4.68 11.53
C ALA A 121 -5.32 3.70 11.63
N THR A 122 -6.13 3.60 10.57
CA THR A 122 -7.18 2.57 10.40
C THR A 122 -6.67 1.28 9.79
N LYS A 123 -5.35 1.13 9.52
CA LYS A 123 -4.74 -0.20 9.48
C LYS A 123 -4.80 -0.73 10.90
N VAL A 124 -6.00 -1.19 11.28
CA VAL A 124 -6.17 -2.36 12.13
C VAL A 124 -5.03 -3.25 11.69
N LYS A 125 -4.03 -3.46 12.56
CA LYS A 125 -3.17 -4.63 12.44
C LYS A 125 -4.19 -5.72 12.23
N ILE A 126 -4.33 -6.22 11.00
CA ILE A 126 -5.07 -7.45 10.77
C ILE A 126 -4.18 -8.43 11.52
N LYS A 127 -4.44 -8.56 12.83
CA LYS A 127 -3.98 -9.67 13.63
C LYS A 127 -4.68 -10.80 12.90
N SER A 128 -3.98 -11.34 11.92
CA SER A 128 -4.34 -12.59 11.32
C SER A 128 -4.63 -13.50 12.52
N ASN A 129 -5.91 -13.86 12.67
CA ASN A 129 -6.39 -14.77 13.72
C ASN A 129 -5.82 -16.19 13.52
N LEU A 130 -4.94 -16.35 12.52
CA LEU A 130 -4.16 -17.53 12.28
C LEU A 130 -3.01 -17.60 13.30
N ASN A 131 -2.97 -18.72 14.01
CA ASN A 131 -1.80 -19.10 14.80
C ASN A 131 -0.62 -19.50 13.89
N LEU A 132 0.52 -19.82 14.50
CA LEU A 132 1.72 -20.16 13.74
C LEU A 132 1.50 -21.37 12.82
N GLU A 133 0.84 -22.41 13.31
CA GLU A 133 0.55 -23.62 12.55
C GLU A 133 -0.27 -23.32 11.29
N GLN A 134 -1.32 -22.50 11.44
CA GLN A 134 -2.19 -22.06 10.35
C GLN A 134 -1.43 -21.21 9.33
N ARG A 135 -0.56 -20.30 9.78
CA ARG A 135 0.27 -19.48 8.88
C ARG A 135 1.24 -20.33 8.06
N MET A 136 1.91 -21.28 8.70
CA MET A 136 2.83 -22.21 8.04
C MET A 136 2.10 -23.06 6.99
N LEU A 137 0.91 -23.56 7.36
CA LEU A 137 0.08 -24.37 6.47
C LEU A 137 -0.45 -23.56 5.27
N ALA A 138 -0.88 -22.32 5.48
CA ALA A 138 -1.29 -21.42 4.40
C ALA A 138 -0.15 -21.16 3.41
N LEU A 139 1.06 -20.87 3.92
CA LEU A 139 2.23 -20.66 3.07
C LEU A 139 2.59 -21.90 2.24
N TYR A 140 2.52 -23.08 2.85
CA TYR A 140 2.74 -24.35 2.14
C TYR A 140 1.77 -24.51 0.95
N TYR A 141 0.48 -24.23 1.16
CA TYR A 141 -0.53 -24.33 0.10
C TYR A 141 -0.45 -23.22 -0.95
N LEU A 142 0.13 -22.05 -0.61
CA LEU A 142 0.51 -21.02 -1.58
C LEU A 142 1.72 -21.41 -2.44
N GLY A 143 2.34 -22.57 -2.18
CA GLY A 143 3.44 -23.11 -2.98
C GLY A 143 4.82 -22.93 -2.35
N LEU A 144 4.90 -22.51 -1.08
CA LEU A 144 6.18 -22.46 -0.37
C LEU A 144 6.63 -23.88 -0.01
N ASP A 145 7.40 -24.50 -0.89
CA ASP A 145 8.09 -25.79 -0.64
C ASP A 145 9.48 -25.54 -0.05
N LEU A 146 9.65 -25.98 1.19
CA LEU A 146 10.87 -25.79 1.98
C LEU A 146 11.62 -27.09 2.24
N ASN A 147 11.12 -28.22 1.76
CA ASN A 147 11.68 -29.55 2.06
C ASN A 147 13.11 -29.74 1.52
N LYS A 148 13.53 -28.91 0.57
CA LYS A 148 14.87 -28.95 -0.04
C LYS A 148 15.91 -28.12 0.69
N TYR A 149 15.52 -27.33 1.69
CA TYR A 149 16.41 -26.40 2.38
C TYR A 149 16.70 -26.87 3.81
N ASP A 150 17.81 -26.38 4.35
CA ASP A 150 18.17 -26.64 5.75
C ASP A 150 17.15 -26.00 6.70
N ASP A 151 16.55 -26.81 7.57
CA ASP A 151 15.52 -26.39 8.53
C ASP A 151 16.00 -25.27 9.47
N THR A 152 17.29 -25.26 9.85
CA THR A 152 17.84 -24.27 10.77
C THR A 152 17.95 -22.91 10.10
N LYS A 153 18.48 -22.87 8.87
CA LYS A 153 18.57 -21.64 8.07
C LYS A 153 17.17 -21.14 7.69
N THR A 154 16.30 -22.05 7.28
CA THR A 154 14.93 -21.73 6.87
C THR A 154 14.11 -21.18 8.04
N SER A 155 14.17 -21.81 9.22
CA SER A 155 13.48 -21.32 10.42
C SER A 155 13.99 -19.95 10.85
N LYS A 156 15.30 -19.65 10.71
CA LYS A 156 15.85 -18.33 10.99
C LYS A 156 15.25 -17.25 10.09
N ILE A 157 15.18 -17.50 8.77
CA ILE A 157 14.57 -16.55 7.83
C ILE A 157 13.08 -16.38 8.12
N LEU A 158 12.33 -17.48 8.25
CA LEU A 158 10.90 -17.43 8.52
C LEU A 158 10.57 -16.78 9.88
N SER A 159 11.47 -16.87 10.87
CA SER A 159 11.30 -16.19 12.17
C SER A 159 11.18 -14.68 12.02
N GLN A 160 11.94 -14.11 11.09
CA GLN A 160 11.91 -12.69 10.76
C GLN A 160 10.66 -12.34 9.96
N VAL A 161 10.28 -13.19 8.98
CA VAL A 161 9.12 -12.96 8.12
C VAL A 161 7.79 -13.06 8.90
N LEU A 162 7.66 -14.09 9.73
CA LEU A 162 6.43 -14.38 10.47
C LEU A 162 6.36 -13.67 11.83
N ASN A 163 7.48 -13.11 12.29
CA ASN A 163 7.66 -12.55 13.63
C ASN A 163 7.29 -13.56 14.74
N TYR A 164 7.88 -14.75 14.64
CA TYR A 164 7.74 -15.83 15.64
C TYR A 164 9.11 -16.35 16.06
N ASN A 165 9.17 -17.00 17.22
CA ASN A 165 10.39 -17.63 17.70
C ASN A 165 10.87 -18.74 16.73
N GLN A 166 12.16 -18.75 16.43
CA GLN A 166 12.80 -19.69 15.50
C GLN A 166 12.55 -21.16 15.86
N ASP A 167 12.64 -21.53 17.14
CA ASP A 167 12.46 -22.93 17.57
C ASP A 167 11.03 -23.41 17.33
N ASN A 168 10.05 -22.52 17.53
CA ASN A 168 8.64 -22.83 17.25
C ASN A 168 8.41 -23.06 15.75
N ILE A 169 9.03 -22.25 14.89
CA ILE A 169 8.96 -22.44 13.44
C ILE A 169 9.63 -23.75 13.04
N ARG A 170 10.83 -24.02 13.55
CA ARG A 170 11.57 -25.25 13.24
C ARG A 170 10.78 -26.51 13.60
N LYS A 171 10.11 -26.53 14.77
CA LYS A 171 9.25 -27.64 15.19
C LYS A 171 8.04 -27.85 14.27
N ASN A 172 7.48 -26.77 13.72
CA ASN A 172 6.32 -26.82 12.84
C ASN A 172 6.70 -27.09 11.37
N LEU A 173 7.90 -26.71 10.92
CA LEU A 173 8.41 -26.98 9.57
C LEU A 173 8.43 -28.47 9.24
N SER A 174 9.02 -29.29 10.12
CA SER A 174 9.08 -30.74 9.91
C SER A 174 7.69 -31.39 9.89
N GLN A 175 6.71 -30.79 10.58
CA GLN A 175 5.34 -31.27 10.61
C GLN A 175 4.53 -30.89 9.36
N LEU A 176 5.00 -30.01 8.47
CA LEU A 176 4.26 -29.68 7.25
C LEU A 176 4.14 -30.85 6.26
N TYR A 177 5.10 -31.78 6.32
CA TYR A 177 5.26 -32.84 5.31
C TYR A 177 4.92 -34.25 5.83
N ILE A 178 4.56 -34.39 7.10
CA ILE A 178 4.33 -35.69 7.73
C ILE A 178 2.83 -35.89 8.00
N ASN A 179 2.20 -36.91 7.42
CA ASN A 179 0.85 -37.29 7.83
C ASN A 179 0.93 -38.22 9.05
N SER A 180 0.50 -37.72 10.22
CA SER A 180 0.50 -38.49 11.47
C SER A 180 -0.61 -37.98 12.39
N PRO A 181 -1.30 -38.87 13.15
CA PRO A 181 -2.30 -38.47 14.15
C PRO A 181 -1.75 -37.51 15.23
N LYS A 182 -0.43 -37.48 15.44
CA LYS A 182 0.24 -36.61 16.42
C LYS A 182 0.68 -35.27 15.82
N ASN A 183 0.35 -34.99 14.57
CA ASN A 183 0.75 -33.77 13.87
C ASN A 183 -0.06 -32.56 14.39
N LYS A 184 0.64 -31.54 14.89
CA LYS A 184 -0.01 -30.33 15.45
C LYS A 184 -0.36 -29.30 14.38
N VAL A 185 0.30 -29.37 13.22
CA VAL A 185 0.10 -28.49 12.06
C VAL A 185 -1.01 -29.02 11.15
N ARG A 186 -0.90 -30.27 10.68
CA ARG A 186 -1.88 -30.94 9.80
C ARG A 186 -2.98 -31.62 10.61
N LYS A 187 -3.81 -30.83 11.28
CA LYS A 187 -5.01 -31.29 12.01
C LYS A 187 -6.27 -30.67 11.42
N THR A 188 -7.40 -31.37 11.52
CA THR A 188 -8.70 -30.95 10.95
C THR A 188 -9.05 -29.50 11.29
N SER A 189 -8.96 -29.11 12.56
CA SER A 189 -9.24 -27.74 13.01
C SER A 189 -8.35 -26.64 12.37
N ASN A 190 -7.11 -26.97 11.97
CA ASN A 190 -6.28 -26.03 11.22
C ASN A 190 -6.70 -26.00 9.75
N PHE A 191 -6.96 -27.17 9.13
CA PHE A 191 -7.44 -27.24 7.75
C PHE A 191 -8.75 -26.49 7.54
N GLU A 192 -9.75 -26.64 8.42
CA GLU A 192 -11.02 -25.92 8.34
C GLU A 192 -10.84 -24.39 8.30
N LYS A 193 -9.94 -23.86 9.14
CA LYS A 193 -9.61 -22.43 9.13
C LYS A 193 -8.91 -21.99 7.86
N ILE A 194 -8.03 -22.81 7.31
CA ILE A 194 -7.32 -22.51 6.05
C ILE A 194 -8.27 -22.62 4.86
N ILE A 195 -9.15 -23.63 4.80
CA ILE A 195 -10.18 -23.75 3.77
C ILE A 195 -11.01 -22.47 3.70
N LYS A 196 -11.52 -21.99 4.85
CA LYS A 196 -12.30 -20.75 4.92
C LYS A 196 -11.50 -19.54 4.42
N LEU A 197 -10.23 -19.44 4.82
CA LEU A 197 -9.35 -18.35 4.40
C LEU A 197 -9.18 -18.31 2.87
N PHE A 198 -9.00 -19.46 2.22
CA PHE A 198 -8.80 -19.54 0.77
C PHE A 198 -10.12 -19.42 -0.01
N GLU A 199 -11.23 -19.86 0.58
CA GLU A 199 -12.58 -19.66 0.06
C GLU A 199 -12.96 -18.18 -0.02
N ASP A 200 -12.73 -17.43 1.06
CA ASP A 200 -13.00 -15.98 1.13
C ASP A 200 -12.19 -15.17 0.10
N GLN A 201 -11.08 -15.73 -0.40
CA GLN A 201 -10.19 -15.13 -1.39
C GLN A 201 -10.31 -15.75 -2.79
N GLN A 202 -11.33 -16.59 -3.02
CA GLN A 202 -11.64 -17.20 -4.32
C GLN A 202 -10.55 -18.13 -4.90
N PHE A 203 -9.69 -18.71 -4.06
CA PHE A 203 -8.68 -19.70 -4.48
C PHE A 203 -9.23 -21.13 -4.57
N ALA A 204 -10.21 -21.35 -5.46
CA ALA A 204 -10.95 -22.63 -5.55
C ALA A 204 -10.06 -23.87 -5.75
N ALA A 205 -9.01 -23.78 -6.58
CA ALA A 205 -8.10 -24.90 -6.81
C ALA A 205 -7.30 -25.29 -5.56
N ILE A 206 -6.86 -24.28 -4.78
CA ILE A 206 -6.10 -24.52 -3.55
C ILE A 206 -7.04 -25.06 -2.47
N LYS A 207 -8.25 -24.51 -2.34
CA LYS A 207 -9.30 -25.04 -1.44
C LYS A 207 -9.49 -26.54 -1.65
N LYS A 208 -9.72 -26.96 -2.90
CA LYS A 208 -9.92 -28.37 -3.24
C LYS A 208 -8.73 -29.24 -2.82
N ARG A 209 -7.50 -28.78 -3.09
CA ARG A 209 -6.28 -29.48 -2.66
C ARG A 209 -6.20 -29.64 -1.15
N ILE A 210 -6.62 -28.63 -0.38
CA ILE A 210 -6.64 -28.70 1.08
C ILE A 210 -7.69 -29.72 1.57
N GLU A 211 -8.87 -29.76 0.94
CA GLU A 211 -9.94 -30.72 1.26
C GLU A 211 -9.50 -32.16 0.98
N ASP A 212 -8.84 -32.40 -0.16
CA ASP A 212 -8.28 -33.71 -0.52
C ASP A 212 -7.24 -34.18 0.51
N ASP A 213 -6.32 -33.29 0.88
CA ASP A 213 -5.31 -33.56 1.90
C ASP A 213 -5.93 -33.81 3.29
N MET A 214 -7.00 -33.08 3.65
CA MET A 214 -7.70 -33.24 4.93
C MET A 214 -8.43 -34.59 5.01
N ASN A 215 -9.03 -35.05 3.90
CA ASN A 215 -9.70 -36.35 3.82
C ASN A 215 -8.72 -37.53 3.86
N SER A 216 -7.43 -37.27 3.63
CA SER A 216 -6.35 -38.28 3.65
C SER A 216 -5.62 -38.42 5.01
N LEU A 217 -6.02 -37.64 6.02
CA LEU A 217 -5.48 -37.71 7.38
C LEU A 217 -5.85 -39.02 8.09
#